data_AF-A0A963L2N8-F1
#
_entry.id   AF-A0A963L2N8-F1
#
_cell.length_a   1.000
_cell.length_b   1.000
_cell.length_c   1.000
_cell.angle_alpha   90.00
_cell.angle_beta   90.00
_cell.angle_gamma   90.00
#
_symmetry.space_group_name_H-M   'P 1'
#
loop_
_entity.id
_entity.type
_entity.pdbx_description
1 polymer ?
#
loop_
_entity_poly.entity_id
_entity_poly.type
_entity_poly.pdbx_seq_one_letter_code
_entity_poly.pdbx_strand_id
1 'polypeptide(L)'
;MVRSLFLHLVRHPDLFLEHASAYAELASIEVDEWGQRWKQRALLRLCALMLVVLGAGLGGVAGLVWAAVPLDQMPRPWLLWAIPLAFLVLAASLACWVRCTERPVAFAALRAQAALDLATLRLLEKES
;
A
#
# COMPACT_ATOMS: atom_id res chain seq x y z
N MET A 1 -41.22 8.29 4.38
CA MET A 1 -41.24 7.24 3.32
C MET A 1 -40.13 6.20 3.43
N VAL A 2 -39.23 6.25 4.43
CA VAL A 2 -38.23 5.19 4.73
C VAL A 2 -38.87 3.85 5.12
N ARG A 3 -40.09 3.89 5.67
CA ARG A 3 -40.82 2.71 6.17
C ARG A 3 -41.28 1.73 5.07
N SER A 4 -41.55 2.22 3.85
CA SER A 4 -42.04 1.41 2.74
C SER A 4 -40.94 0.55 2.11
N LEU A 5 -39.71 1.08 2.07
CA LEU A 5 -38.52 0.35 1.65
C LEU A 5 -38.18 -0.76 2.64
N PHE A 6 -38.26 -0.49 3.95
CA PHE A 6 -38.12 -1.51 4.99
C PHE A 6 -39.20 -2.60 4.91
N LEU A 7 -40.45 -2.25 4.62
CA LEU A 7 -41.53 -3.25 4.50
C LEU A 7 -41.41 -4.12 3.23
N HIS A 8 -40.83 -3.61 2.14
CA HIS A 8 -40.51 -4.43 0.96
C HIS A 8 -39.26 -5.29 1.19
N LEU A 9 -38.24 -4.76 1.89
CA LEU A 9 -37.06 -5.51 2.36
C LEU A 9 -37.43 -6.74 3.18
N VAL A 10 -38.42 -6.60 4.05
CA VAL A 10 -38.91 -7.69 4.92
C VAL A 10 -39.68 -8.77 4.15
N ARG A 11 -40.15 -8.47 2.92
CA ARG A 11 -41.01 -9.36 2.14
C ARG A 11 -40.24 -10.33 1.24
N HIS A 12 -38.99 -10.02 0.89
CA HIS A 12 -38.08 -10.88 0.13
C HIS A 12 -36.66 -10.87 0.73
N PRO A 13 -36.47 -11.44 1.94
CA PRO A 13 -35.18 -11.46 2.63
C PRO A 13 -34.12 -12.28 1.88
N ASP A 14 -34.53 -13.28 1.08
CA ASP A 14 -33.63 -14.15 0.33
C ASP A 14 -32.85 -13.41 -0.76
N LEU A 15 -33.49 -12.48 -1.48
CA LEU A 15 -32.84 -11.67 -2.53
C LEU A 15 -31.78 -10.71 -1.97
N PHE A 16 -31.98 -10.25 -0.73
CA PHE A 16 -31.03 -9.37 -0.03
C PHE A 16 -29.86 -10.15 0.56
N LEU A 17 -30.10 -11.36 1.07
CA LEU A 17 -29.05 -12.27 1.50
C LEU A 17 -28.14 -12.65 0.33
N GLU A 18 -28.71 -12.88 -0.85
CA GLU A 18 -27.96 -13.22 -2.06
C GLU A 18 -27.13 -12.04 -2.61
N HIS A 19 -27.65 -10.80 -2.50
CA HIS A 19 -26.85 -9.60 -2.82
C HIS A 19 -25.79 -9.31 -1.75
N ALA A 20 -26.12 -9.47 -0.46
CA ALA A 20 -25.17 -9.30 0.63
C ALA A 20 -24.05 -10.33 0.56
N SER A 21 -24.34 -11.57 0.13
CA SER A 21 -23.30 -12.58 -0.10
C SER A 21 -22.42 -12.23 -1.30
N ALA A 22 -22.99 -11.69 -2.39
CA ALA A 22 -22.19 -11.21 -3.52
C ALA A 22 -21.29 -10.02 -3.14
N TYR A 23 -21.77 -9.09 -2.32
CA TYR A 23 -20.97 -7.99 -1.78
C TYR A 23 -19.90 -8.48 -0.79
N ALA A 24 -20.21 -9.50 0.04
CA ALA A 24 -19.26 -10.10 0.96
C ALA A 24 -18.15 -10.88 0.23
N GLU A 25 -18.48 -11.57 -0.85
CA GLU A 25 -17.53 -12.28 -1.70
C GLU A 25 -16.62 -11.31 -2.47
N LEU A 26 -17.17 -10.20 -2.99
CA LEU A 26 -16.34 -9.17 -3.62
C LEU A 26 -15.45 -8.45 -2.60
N ALA A 27 -15.97 -8.21 -1.39
CA ALA A 27 -15.21 -7.62 -0.30
C ALA A 27 -14.07 -8.56 0.17
N SER A 28 -14.31 -9.87 0.25
CA SER A 28 -13.27 -10.82 0.67
C SER A 28 -12.13 -10.90 -0.34
N ILE A 29 -12.43 -10.90 -1.64
CA ILE A 29 -11.42 -10.86 -2.71
C ILE A 29 -10.60 -9.56 -2.64
N GLU A 30 -11.25 -8.41 -2.51
CA GLU A 30 -10.53 -7.13 -2.40
C GLU A 30 -9.68 -7.04 -1.12
N VAL A 31 -10.17 -7.59 0.00
CA VAL A 31 -9.44 -7.64 1.28
C VAL A 31 -8.21 -8.54 1.18
N ASP A 32 -8.30 -9.69 0.52
CA ASP A 32 -7.16 -10.58 0.32
C ASP A 32 -6.10 -9.95 -0.60
N GLU A 33 -6.52 -9.31 -1.70
CA GLU A 33 -5.59 -8.54 -2.54
C GLU A 33 -4.94 -7.40 -1.78
N TRP A 34 -5.71 -6.69 -0.95
CA TRP A 34 -5.20 -5.63 -0.08
C TRP A 34 -4.20 -6.16 0.93
N GLY A 35 -4.50 -7.29 1.57
CA GLY A 35 -3.65 -7.96 2.54
C GLY A 35 -2.32 -8.41 1.93
N GLN A 36 -2.36 -9.04 0.75
CA GLN A 36 -1.14 -9.45 0.04
C GLN A 36 -0.28 -8.25 -0.37
N ARG A 37 -0.90 -7.19 -0.90
CA ARG A 37 -0.18 -5.94 -1.24
C ARG A 37 0.40 -5.27 0.01
N TRP A 38 -0.31 -5.26 1.13
CA TRP A 38 0.19 -4.76 2.40
C TRP A 38 1.38 -5.55 2.92
N LYS A 39 1.33 -6.89 2.85
CA LYS A 39 2.43 -7.78 3.24
C LYS A 39 3.67 -7.54 2.38
N GLN A 40 3.53 -7.49 1.06
CA GLN A 40 4.64 -7.19 0.16
C GLN A 40 5.25 -5.81 0.47
N ARG A 41 4.42 -4.79 0.72
CA ARG A 41 4.89 -3.46 1.11
C ARG A 41 5.61 -3.45 2.45
N ALA A 42 5.10 -4.18 3.44
CA ALA A 42 5.74 -4.31 4.75
C ALA A 42 7.13 -4.96 4.60
N LEU A 43 7.24 -6.01 3.78
CA LEU A 43 8.51 -6.65 3.47
C LEU A 43 9.48 -5.70 2.77
N LEU A 44 9.04 -4.97 1.74
CA LEU A 44 9.88 -3.99 1.04
C LEU A 44 10.36 -2.87 1.95
N ARG A 45 9.49 -2.36 2.84
CA ARG A 45 9.84 -1.35 3.85
C ARG A 45 10.87 -1.90 4.85
N LEU A 46 10.72 -3.15 5.29
CA LEU A 46 11.69 -3.80 6.16
C LEU A 46 13.05 -3.96 5.48
N CYS A 47 13.07 -4.41 4.22
CA CYS A 47 14.30 -4.50 3.43
C CYS A 47 14.97 -3.13 3.27
N ALA A 48 14.21 -2.08 2.96
CA ALA A 48 14.74 -0.72 2.87
C ALA A 48 15.34 -0.25 4.21
N LEU A 49 14.68 -0.53 5.33
CA LEU A 49 15.19 -0.21 6.67
C LEU A 49 16.51 -0.92 6.95
N MET A 50 16.62 -2.22 6.65
CA MET A 50 17.87 -2.97 6.85
C MET A 50 19.02 -2.39 6.03
N LEU A 51 18.76 -1.98 4.78
CA LEU A 51 19.77 -1.31 3.94
C LEU A 51 20.22 0.03 4.52
N VAL A 52 19.31 0.82 5.11
CA VAL A 52 19.66 2.06 5.80
C VAL A 52 20.56 1.78 7.00
N VAL A 53 20.22 0.79 7.82
CA VAL A 53 21.06 0.42 8.99
C VAL A 53 22.45 -0.03 8.54
N LEU A 54 22.55 -0.85 7.49
CA LEU A 54 23.83 -1.28 6.92
C LEU A 54 24.63 -0.09 6.37
N GLY A 55 24.00 0.79 5.57
CA GLY A 55 24.64 1.98 5.02
C GLY A 55 25.14 2.94 6.11
N ALA A 56 24.34 3.15 7.16
CA ALA A 56 24.71 3.99 8.30
C ALA A 56 25.86 3.36 9.12
N GLY A 57 25.80 2.06 9.39
CA GLY A 57 26.87 1.34 10.08
C GLY A 57 28.19 1.38 9.31
N LEU A 58 28.15 1.10 8.01
CA LEU A 58 29.32 1.22 7.13
C LEU A 58 29.82 2.67 7.03
N GLY A 59 28.92 3.64 7.01
CA GLY A 59 29.28 5.07 7.05
C GLY A 59 29.98 5.46 8.36
N GLY A 60 29.56 4.90 9.49
CA GLY A 60 30.24 5.08 10.78
C GLY A 60 31.65 4.50 10.76
N VAL A 61 31.81 3.26 10.26
CA VAL A 61 33.13 2.62 10.10
C VAL A 61 34.01 3.43 9.14
N ALA A 62 33.45 3.89 8.02
CA ALA A 62 34.15 4.76 7.08
C ALA A 62 34.67 6.03 7.78
N GLY A 63 33.83 6.71 8.56
CA GLY A 63 34.22 7.88 9.34
C GLY A 63 35.36 7.59 10.32
N LEU A 64 35.33 6.45 11.02
CA LEU A 64 36.40 6.02 11.91
C LEU A 64 37.72 5.76 11.16
N VAL A 65 37.67 5.08 10.02
CA VAL A 65 38.85 4.81 9.20
C VAL A 65 39.43 6.10 8.61
N TRP A 66 38.58 7.02 8.18
CA TRP A 66 39.00 8.33 7.68
C TRP A 66 39.67 9.18 8.76
N ALA A 67 39.22 9.08 10.01
CA ALA A 67 39.86 9.75 11.13
C ALA A 67 41.18 9.09 11.58
N ALA A 68 41.29 7.77 11.44
CA ALA A 68 42.42 6.99 11.96
C ALA A 68 43.58 6.83 10.97
N VAL A 69 43.32 6.88 9.66
CA VAL A 69 44.31 6.56 8.62
C VAL A 69 44.52 7.74 7.68
N PRO A 70 45.77 8.18 7.42
CA PRO A 70 46.08 9.22 6.44
C PRO A 70 45.67 8.82 5.02
N LEU A 71 45.10 9.76 4.25
CA LEU A 71 44.58 9.52 2.90
C LEU A 71 45.65 9.01 1.93
N ASP A 72 46.87 9.49 2.09
CA ASP A 72 48.09 9.13 1.36
C ASP A 72 48.51 7.67 1.57
N GLN A 73 48.02 7.01 2.62
CA GLN A 73 48.24 5.59 2.89
C GLN A 73 47.05 4.71 2.46
N MET A 74 45.98 5.30 1.89
CA MET A 74 44.81 4.56 1.42
C MET A 74 44.92 4.23 -0.07
N PRO A 75 44.89 2.93 -0.47
CA PRO A 75 44.95 2.56 -1.88
C PRO A 75 43.78 3.08 -2.72
N ARG A 76 42.58 3.16 -2.11
CA ARG A 76 41.32 3.57 -2.78
C ARG A 76 40.39 4.33 -1.82
N PRO A 77 40.70 5.58 -1.45
CA PRO A 77 39.95 6.33 -0.44
C PRO A 77 38.50 6.62 -0.84
N TRP A 78 38.19 6.65 -2.14
CA TRP A 78 36.83 6.88 -2.63
C TRP A 78 35.86 5.73 -2.28
N LEU A 79 36.37 4.50 -2.11
CA LEU A 79 35.55 3.32 -1.81
C LEU A 79 34.89 3.42 -0.42
N LEU A 80 35.56 4.12 0.47
CA LEU A 80 35.16 4.37 1.86
C LEU A 80 33.79 5.06 1.94
N TRP A 81 33.49 5.94 0.99
CA TRP A 81 32.20 6.60 0.88
C TRP A 81 31.27 5.96 -0.15
N ALA A 82 31.81 5.41 -1.26
CA ALA A 82 31.00 4.84 -2.32
C ALA A 82 30.15 3.64 -1.85
N ILE A 83 30.70 2.76 -1.02
CA ILE A 83 29.98 1.59 -0.50
C ILE A 83 28.78 2.00 0.37
N PRO A 84 28.94 2.78 1.45
CA PRO A 84 27.79 3.18 2.27
C PRO A 84 26.76 3.97 1.47
N LEU A 85 27.19 4.85 0.55
CA LEU A 85 26.26 5.57 -0.34
C LEU A 85 25.47 4.63 -1.24
N ALA A 86 26.08 3.58 -1.79
CA ALA A 86 25.37 2.61 -2.63
C ALA A 86 24.21 1.94 -1.88
N PHE A 87 24.41 1.56 -0.62
CA PHE A 87 23.34 1.00 0.23
C PHE A 87 22.20 2.01 0.47
N LEU A 88 22.54 3.28 0.74
CA LEU A 88 21.54 4.33 0.95
C LEU A 88 20.75 4.66 -0.32
N VAL A 89 21.42 4.72 -1.48
CA VAL A 89 20.77 4.91 -2.78
C VAL A 89 19.84 3.75 -3.10
N LEU A 90 20.26 2.51 -2.85
CA LEU A 90 19.41 1.34 -3.02
C LEU A 90 18.16 1.42 -2.14
N ALA A 91 18.34 1.76 -0.85
CA ALA A 91 17.23 1.95 0.08
C ALA A 91 16.25 3.05 -0.39
N ALA A 92 16.78 4.19 -0.84
CA ALA A 92 15.99 5.29 -1.35
C ALA A 92 15.21 4.91 -2.62
N SER A 93 15.82 4.16 -3.53
CA SER A 93 15.17 3.67 -4.75
C SER A 93 14.00 2.72 -4.43
N LEU A 94 14.19 1.80 -3.48
CA LEU A 94 13.15 0.89 -2.98
C LEU A 94 12.00 1.67 -2.33
N ALA A 95 12.30 2.64 -1.47
CA ALA A 95 11.30 3.49 -0.83
C ALA A 95 10.51 4.31 -1.87
N CYS A 96 11.20 4.86 -2.87
CA CYS A 96 10.57 5.59 -3.97
C CYS A 96 9.63 4.68 -4.76
N TRP A 97 10.08 3.49 -5.12
CA TRP A 97 9.27 2.54 -5.87
C TRP A 97 7.99 2.14 -5.12
N VAL A 98 8.09 1.88 -3.81
CA VAL A 98 6.91 1.60 -2.98
C VAL A 98 5.93 2.76 -3.04
N ARG A 99 6.39 4.02 -2.88
CA ARG A 99 5.53 5.22 -2.90
C ARG A 99 4.90 5.47 -4.27
N CYS A 100 5.64 5.29 -5.36
CA CYS A 100 5.10 5.43 -6.72
C CYS A 100 3.99 4.40 -7.01
N THR A 101 4.01 3.26 -6.30
CA THR A 101 3.03 2.18 -6.45
C THR A 101 1.85 2.31 -5.45
N GLU A 102 1.80 3.37 -4.62
CA GLU A 102 0.72 3.65 -3.65
C GLU A 102 -0.54 4.26 -4.29
N ARG A 103 -1.05 3.67 -5.38
CA ARG A 103 -2.35 4.07 -5.95
C ARG A 103 -3.27 2.90 -6.30
N PRO A 104 -3.93 2.31 -5.29
CA PRO A 104 -5.29 1.84 -5.50
C PRO A 104 -6.23 2.53 -4.51
N VAL A 105 -7.30 3.15 -5.05
CA VAL A 105 -8.44 3.58 -4.23
C VAL A 105 -9.07 2.31 -3.67
N ALA A 106 -9.05 2.14 -2.35
CA ALA A 106 -9.73 1.03 -1.68
C ALA A 106 -11.20 0.99 -2.11
N PHE A 107 -11.74 -0.20 -2.37
CA PHE A 107 -13.17 -0.36 -2.61
C PHE A 107 -13.67 0.46 -3.82
N ALA A 108 -12.82 0.65 -4.83
CA ALA A 108 -13.19 1.43 -6.02
C ALA A 108 -14.37 0.79 -6.77
N ALA A 109 -14.36 -0.54 -6.91
CA ALA A 109 -15.46 -1.27 -7.56
C ALA A 109 -16.74 -1.19 -6.71
N LEU A 110 -16.63 -1.43 -5.40
CA LEU A 110 -17.73 -1.30 -4.44
C LEU A 110 -18.34 0.12 -4.43
N ARG A 111 -17.52 1.17 -4.48
CA ARG A 111 -18.00 2.57 -4.58
C ARG A 111 -18.65 2.87 -5.92
N ALA A 112 -18.13 2.32 -7.01
CA ALA A 112 -18.72 2.49 -8.33
C ALA A 112 -20.11 1.84 -8.40
N GLN A 113 -20.25 0.64 -7.84
CA GLN A 113 -21.51 -0.11 -7.83
C GLN A 113 -22.55 0.55 -6.92
N ALA A 114 -22.15 0.98 -5.71
CA ALA A 114 -23.02 1.74 -4.83
C ALA A 114 -23.50 3.07 -5.45
N ALA A 115 -22.66 3.72 -6.26
CA ALA A 115 -23.04 4.94 -6.96
C ALA A 115 -24.08 4.69 -8.07
N LEU A 116 -23.98 3.56 -8.77
CA LEU A 116 -24.96 3.14 -9.78
C LEU A 116 -26.32 2.78 -9.15
N ASP A 117 -26.30 2.06 -8.02
CA ASP A 117 -27.52 1.70 -7.29
C ASP A 117 -28.25 2.96 -6.79
N LEU A 118 -27.52 3.91 -6.20
CA LEU A 118 -28.08 5.19 -5.77
C LEU A 118 -28.64 6.03 -6.94
N ALA A 119 -27.98 6.00 -8.10
CA ALA A 119 -28.46 6.71 -9.29
C ALA A 119 -29.79 6.10 -9.80
N THR A 120 -29.88 4.78 -9.81
CA THR A 120 -31.08 4.05 -10.24
C THR A 120 -32.27 4.33 -9.32
N LEU A 121 -32.04 4.35 -8.00
CA LEU A 121 -33.08 4.69 -7.01
C LEU A 121 -33.59 6.13 -7.17
N ARG A 122 -32.70 7.09 -7.47
CA ARG A 122 -33.09 8.49 -7.70
C ARG A 122 -33.92 8.68 -8.97
N LEU A 123 -33.69 7.87 -10.01
CA LEU A 123 -34.50 7.91 -11.22
C LEU A 123 -35.91 7.39 -10.96
N LEU A 124 -36.03 6.27 -10.25
CA LEU A 124 -37.32 5.72 -9.83
C LEU A 124 -38.14 6.67 -8.94
N GLU A 125 -37.48 7.39 -8.04
CA GLU A 125 -38.14 8.41 -7.18
C GLU A 125 -38.63 9.63 -7.98
N LYS A 126 -38.03 9.91 -9.15
CA LYS A 126 -38.41 11.05 -10.00
C LYS A 126 -39.58 10.72 -10.95
N GLU A 127 -39.85 9.44 -11.18
CA GLU A 127 -40.97 8.97 -12.02
C GLU A 127 -42.25 8.66 -11.23
N SER A 128 -42.21 8.69 -9.89
CA SER A 128 -43.37 8.51 -8.99
C SER A 128 -43.91 9.85 -8.46
#